data_AF-A0A950UVY2-F1
#
_entry.id   AF-A0A950UVY2-F1
#
_cell.length_a   1.000
_cell.length_b   1.000
_cell.length_c   1.000
_cell.angle_alpha   90.00
_cell.angle_beta   90.00
_cell.angle_gamma   90.00
#
_symmetry.space_group_name_H-M   'P 1'
#
loop_
_entity.id
_entity.type
_entity.pdbx_description
1 polymer ?
#
loop_
_entity_poly.entity_id
_entity_poly.type
_entity_poly.pdbx_seq_one_letter_code
_entity_poly.pdbx_strand_id
1 'polypeptide(L)'
;WLLMLHDRVDGEQLAITHDYIAIMLAVRRPGVSVALKQLEAEGLIENERGVILIRNRAGLRLKCDGLYGATEQEYQRLIGWKPQHG
;
A
#
# COMPACT_ATOMS: atom_id res chain seq x y z
N TRP A 1 2.36 -3.54 -1.26
CA TRP A 1 3.29 -2.44 -0.92
C TRP A 1 2.61 -1.28 -0.19
N LEU A 2 1.51 -0.71 -0.71
CA LEU A 2 0.79 0.37 -0.01
C LEU A 2 0.40 0.02 1.44
N LEU A 3 -0.13 -1.19 1.65
CA LEU A 3 -0.44 -1.69 2.99
C LEU A 3 0.80 -1.76 3.90
N MET A 4 1.95 -2.16 3.34
CA MET A 4 3.23 -2.24 4.05
C MET A 4 3.69 -0.84 4.49
N LEU A 5 3.53 0.16 3.63
CA LEU A 5 3.82 1.55 3.97
C LEU A 5 2.83 2.08 5.02
N HIS A 6 1.56 1.74 4.87
CA HIS A 6 0.49 2.09 5.81
C HIS A 6 0.71 1.52 7.21
N ASP A 7 1.31 0.33 7.32
CA ASP A 7 1.62 -0.25 8.63
C ASP A 7 2.78 0.47 9.36
N ARG A 8 3.47 1.41 8.68
CA ARG A 8 4.63 2.17 9.18
C ARG A 8 4.35 3.66 9.41
N VAL A 9 3.19 4.16 8.99
CA VAL A 9 2.78 5.55 9.20
C VAL A 9 1.58 5.60 10.13
N ASP A 10 1.47 6.67 10.91
CA ASP A 10 0.27 6.92 11.70
C ASP A 10 -0.85 7.49 10.81
N GLY A 11 -2.03 6.88 10.85
CA GLY A 11 -3.23 7.33 10.14
C GLY A 11 -3.36 6.85 8.68
N GLU A 12 -4.43 7.30 8.02
CA GLU A 12 -4.86 6.77 6.71
C GLU A 12 -4.19 7.43 5.50
N GLN A 13 -3.30 8.41 5.72
CA GLN A 13 -2.68 9.21 4.66
C GLN A 13 -1.24 8.78 4.41
N LEU A 14 -0.96 8.43 3.17
CA LEU A 14 0.40 8.15 2.68
C LEU A 14 0.88 9.37 1.90
N ALA A 15 1.76 10.19 2.50
CA ALA A 15 2.40 11.31 1.81
C ALA A 15 3.46 10.78 0.82
N ILE A 16 3.00 10.40 -0.37
CA ILE A 16 3.81 9.71 -1.37
C ILE A 16 3.40 10.05 -2.80
N THR A 17 4.39 10.11 -3.70
CA THR A 17 4.16 10.35 -5.12
C THR A 17 4.18 9.05 -5.94
N HIS A 18 3.52 9.07 -7.10
CA HIS A 18 3.58 7.94 -8.05
C HIS A 18 5.02 7.63 -8.48
N ASP A 19 5.86 8.66 -8.63
CA ASP A 19 7.26 8.51 -9.00
C ASP A 19 8.05 7.82 -7.91
N TYR A 20 7.81 8.15 -6.64
CA TYR A 20 8.44 7.46 -5.53
C TYR A 20 8.01 5.99 -5.44
N ILE A 21 6.72 5.69 -5.64
CA ILE A 21 6.23 4.31 -5.71
C ILE A 21 6.90 3.54 -6.87
N ALA A 22 7.03 4.18 -8.03
CA ALA A 22 7.67 3.58 -9.20
C ALA A 22 9.13 3.19 -8.91
N ILE A 23 9.87 4.08 -8.25
CA ILE A 23 11.25 3.82 -7.80
C ILE A 23 11.28 2.66 -6.81
N MET A 24 10.43 2.68 -5.77
CA MET A 24 10.41 1.65 -4.71
C MET A 24 10.02 0.26 -5.23
N LEU A 25 9.23 0.19 -6.30
CA LEU A 25 8.80 -1.05 -6.92
C LEU A 25 9.65 -1.44 -8.15
N ALA A 26 10.65 -0.63 -8.52
CA ALA A 26 11.47 -0.81 -9.73
C ALA A 26 10.63 -0.98 -11.02
N VAL A 27 9.50 -0.26 -11.12
CA VAL A 27 8.59 -0.27 -12.28
C VAL A 27 8.50 1.11 -12.93
N ARG A 28 7.85 1.21 -14.09
CA ARG A 28 7.60 2.51 -14.75
C ARG A 28 6.39 3.22 -14.13
N ARG A 29 6.51 4.55 -13.96
CA ARG A 29 5.46 5.44 -13.43
C ARG A 29 4.07 5.29 -14.10
N PRO A 30 3.94 5.08 -15.43
CA PRO A 30 2.63 4.85 -16.04
C PRO A 30 1.92 3.60 -15.48
N GLY A 31 2.67 2.51 -15.23
CA GLY A 31 2.12 1.29 -14.63
C GLY A 31 1.59 1.52 -13.22
N VAL A 32 2.33 2.29 -12.41
CA VAL A 32 1.86 2.73 -11.09
C VAL A 32 0.58 3.55 -11.21
N SER A 33 0.53 4.49 -12.14
CA SER A 33 -0.63 5.37 -12.32
C SER A 33 -1.88 4.60 -12.74
N VAL A 34 -1.73 3.58 -13.59
CA VAL A 34 -2.84 2.69 -13.98
C VAL A 34 -3.32 1.88 -12.78
N ALA A 35 -2.40 1.28 -12.02
CA ALA A 35 -2.75 0.49 -10.84
C ALA A 35 -3.46 1.34 -9.78
N LEU A 36 -2.99 2.56 -9.49
CA LEU A 36 -3.63 3.44 -8.51
C LEU A 36 -5.03 3.87 -8.96
N LYS A 37 -5.22 4.21 -10.24
CA LYS A 37 -6.56 4.50 -10.78
C LYS A 37 -7.51 3.32 -10.66
N GLN A 38 -7.03 2.10 -10.87
CA GLN A 38 -7.83 0.89 -10.69
C GLN A 38 -8.28 0.72 -9.24
N LEU A 39 -7.39 0.96 -8.27
CA LEU A 39 -7.71 0.90 -6.84
C LEU A 39 -8.69 2.02 -6.42
N GLU A 40 -8.52 3.21 -6.98
CA GLU A 40 -9.41 4.35 -6.74
C GLU A 40 -10.81 4.13 -7.31
N ALA A 41 -10.91 3.58 -8.54
CA ALA A 41 -12.19 3.22 -9.16
C ALA A 41 -12.97 2.14 -8.36
N GLU A 42 -12.27 1.33 -7.58
CA GLU A 42 -12.85 0.32 -6.69
C GLU A 42 -13.13 0.86 -5.28
N GLY A 43 -12.89 2.15 -5.03
CA GLY A 43 -13.12 2.79 -3.73
C GLY A 43 -12.16 2.32 -2.63
N LEU A 44 -11.04 1.70 -3.01
CA LEU A 44 -10.07 1.17 -2.05
C LEU A 44 -9.12 2.25 -1.53
N ILE A 45 -8.82 3.23 -2.38
CA ILE A 45 -8.01 4.41 -2.08
C ILE A 45 -8.63 5.66 -2.68
N GLU A 46 -8.16 6.82 -2.26
CA GLU A 46 -8.29 8.08 -3.00
C GLU A 46 -6.91 8.62 -3.33
N ASN A 47 -6.74 9.13 -4.55
CA ASN A 47 -5.45 9.56 -5.06
C ASN A 47 -5.43 11.08 -5.25
N GLU A 48 -4.70 11.76 -4.38
CA GLU A 48 -4.46 13.19 -4.46
C GLU A 48 -3.02 13.49 -4.91
N ARG A 49 -2.74 14.76 -5.21
CA ARG A 49 -1.40 15.14 -5.64
C ARG A 49 -0.38 14.97 -4.51
N GLY A 50 0.40 13.89 -4.59
CA GLY A 50 1.45 13.57 -3.62
C GLY A 50 0.93 12.95 -2.33
N VAL A 51 -0.33 12.52 -2.30
CA VAL A 51 -0.94 11.84 -1.16
C VAL A 51 -1.84 10.72 -1.68
N ILE A 52 -1.76 9.55 -1.04
CA ILE A 52 -2.71 8.45 -1.23
C ILE A 52 -3.44 8.23 0.08
N LEU A 53 -4.76 8.32 0.06
CA LEU A 53 -5.61 8.02 1.21
C LEU A 53 -6.08 6.57 1.13
N ILE A 54 -5.86 5.80 2.18
CA ILE A 54 -6.44 4.45 2.30
C ILE A 54 -7.90 4.59 2.74
N ARG A 55 -8.83 4.09 1.92
CA ARG A 55 -10.28 4.14 2.22
C ARG A 55 -10.81 2.80 2.70
N ASN A 56 -10.30 1.71 2.14
CA ASN A 56 -10.69 0.37 2.53
C ASN A 56 -9.48 -0.55 2.61
N ARG A 57 -8.82 -0.53 3.77
CA ARG A 57 -7.65 -1.39 4.05
C ARG A 57 -7.98 -2.88 3.93
N ALA A 58 -9.16 -3.30 4.39
CA ALA A 58 -9.60 -4.70 4.31
C ALA A 58 -9.78 -5.15 2.85
N GLY A 59 -10.40 -4.31 2.02
CA GLY A 59 -10.53 -4.54 0.58
C GLY A 59 -9.19 -4.60 -0.14
N LEU A 60 -8.24 -3.73 0.22
CA LEU A 60 -6.86 -3.80 -0.29
C LEU A 60 -6.17 -5.12 0.07
N ARG A 61 -6.36 -5.61 1.30
CA ARG A 61 -5.81 -6.90 1.74
C ARG A 61 -6.40 -8.06 0.94
N LEU A 62 -7.71 -8.07 0.74
CA LEU A 62 -8.40 -9.10 -0.03
C LEU A 62 -7.91 -9.13 -1.49
N LYS A 63 -7.73 -7.95 -2.10
CA LYS A 63 -7.24 -7.83 -3.48
C LYS A 63 -5.79 -8.28 -3.68
N CYS A 64 -5.02 -8.36 -2.61
CA CYS A 64 -3.64 -8.84 -2.65
C CYS A 64 -3.54 -10.38 -2.65
N ASP A 65 -4.66 -11.12 -2.60
CA ASP A 65 -4.75 -12.59 -2.71
C ASP A 65 -3.56 -13.37 -2.11
N GLY A 66 -3.29 -13.14 -0.83
CA GLY A 66 -2.23 -13.83 -0.07
C GLY A 66 -0.79 -13.32 -0.27
N LEU A 67 -0.51 -12.44 -1.24
CA LEU A 67 0.80 -11.79 -1.43
C LEU A 67 1.11 -10.76 -0.33
N TYR A 68 0.09 -10.33 0.41
CA TYR A 68 0.21 -9.48 1.58
C TYR A 68 -0.20 -10.24 2.85
N GLY A 69 0.68 -10.29 3.85
CA GLY A 69 0.46 -11.02 5.11
C GLY A 69 1.40 -12.22 5.32
N ALA A 70 1.73 -13.00 4.28
CA ALA A 70 2.68 -14.11 4.40
C ALA A 70 4.12 -13.61 4.62
N THR A 71 4.56 -12.61 3.85
CA THR A 71 5.86 -11.94 4.05
C THR A 71 5.93 -11.19 5.37
N GLU A 72 4.81 -10.63 5.83
CA GLU A 72 4.72 -9.91 7.11
C GLU A 72 4.76 -10.85 8.32
N GLN A 73 4.18 -12.05 8.22
CA GLN A 73 4.35 -13.10 9.23
C GLN A 73 5.80 -13.58 9.33
N GLU A 74 6.50 -13.70 8.20
CA GLU A 74 7.91 -14.05 8.20
C GLU A 74 8.79 -12.90 8.73
N TYR A 75 8.45 -11.63 8.44
CA TYR A 75 9.06 -10.46 9.08
C TYR A 75 8.77 -10.42 10.60
N GLN A 76 7.53 -10.66 11.03
CA GLN A 76 7.18 -10.78 12.46
C GLN A 76 8.02 -11.86 13.16
N ARG A 77 8.18 -13.01 12.50
CA ARG A 77 8.94 -14.15 13.02
C ARG A 77 10.45 -13.86 13.12
N LEU A 78 11.04 -13.21 12.12
CA LEU A 78 12.48 -12.97 12.05
C LEU A 78 12.93 -11.73 12.82
N ILE A 79 12.08 -10.70 12.93
CA ILE A 79 12.48 -9.36 13.41
C ILE A 79 11.54 -8.78 14.48
N GLY A 80 10.46 -9.48 14.86
CA GLY A 80 9.61 -9.10 16.01
C GLY A 80 8.78 -7.83 15.81
N TRP A 81 8.71 -7.30 14.59
CA TRP A 81 7.98 -6.09 14.25
C TRP A 81 6.47 -6.32 14.20
N LYS A 82 5.68 -5.50 14.89
CA LYS A 82 4.20 -5.56 14.85
C LYS A 82 3.64 -4.42 13.97
N PRO A 83 2.76 -4.71 13.00
CA PRO A 83 2.09 -3.67 12.22
C PRO A 83 1.16 -2.86 13.11
N GLN A 84 1.15 -1.54 12.92
CA GLN A 84 0.34 -0.63 13.73
C GLN A 84 -1.17 -0.80 13.49
N HIS A 85 -1.56 -1.25 12.29
CA HIS A 85 -2.95 -1.35 11.84
C HIS A 85 -3.41 -2.81 11.67
N GLY A 86 -2.95 -3.71 12.55
CA GLY A 86 -3.14 -5.17 12.50
C GLY A 86 -4.58 -5.64 12.37
#